data_AF-A0A6G9XP15-F1
#
_entry.id   AF-A0A6G9XP15-F1
#
_cell.length_a   1.000
_cell.length_b   1.000
_cell.length_c   1.000
_cell.angle_alpha   90.00
_cell.angle_beta   90.00
_cell.angle_gamma   90.00
#
_symmetry.space_group_name_H-M   'P 1'
#
loop_
_entity.id
_entity.type
_entity.pdbx_description
1 polymer ?
#
loop_
_entity_poly.entity_id
_entity_poly.type
_entity_poly.pdbx_seq_one_letter_code
_entity_poly.pdbx_strand_id
1 'polypeptide(L)'
;MNTCAVDECHNEAAFKSRTRPAWCDQHITAILLQGGLTPLEPFTKRDAYRLTRCTTCGCEAHYKFDYVLGKNAINEPVCRACYWRQWAAGVRQRSNRAVVPVDLEAVRQHAELNGLEYLGPLTNPSLEDDPHRTRCKSCGKIRAERTGDMGWGCSSCHRNPKRQTPVSGADPSAQNLLRSSDNKAVSWWDHDANPESLWQTAKLRSPKEARWRCPVCGTRFTAVIRDMTDHTWQRSCPSCKAEWEREYALRQAELSTKTVADIPQLAAQWIDPTPADQVPVLEFGLFKFRCPQGHQPRSRPERWLEEGCPSCRGNATRKANAAASTADPTISRLSPEISSQWHPTRNGRWQLAEVSPESRRLAWWKDPACGHEWEATPRERDKYARLRCPECGTVLDSLAFHYPELAAQWAPENSVTPWHVRPTGTVLGEQPVWVCPNNSEHRWQSSPASRIAGSTCPECQQSGKSMIELAHLTEAQRIFGNAASGKRISSDTFTRRGAWTVDILVDLPAGPQLAIEYDGAYWHADKAELDADKSRDLLATGLTVVRLREAPLPTLGINDPSYHEITVYSLAPDPTAVIKKVKSIVCR
;
A
#
# COMPACT_ATOMS: atom_id res chain seq x y z
N MET A 1 -0.02 -47.87 -4.46
CA MET A 1 0.82 -47.46 -3.32
C MET A 1 1.82 -46.44 -3.84
N ASN A 2 1.97 -45.29 -3.18
CA ASN A 2 2.98 -44.32 -3.58
C ASN A 2 4.30 -44.73 -2.92
N THR A 3 5.19 -45.33 -3.70
CA THR A 3 6.55 -45.67 -3.26
C THR A 3 7.41 -44.41 -3.20
N CYS A 4 8.47 -44.47 -2.40
CA CYS A 4 9.50 -43.44 -2.37
C CYS A 4 10.09 -43.21 -3.78
N ALA A 5 10.37 -41.95 -4.12
CA ALA A 5 10.89 -41.56 -5.43
C ALA A 5 12.42 -41.69 -5.55
N VAL A 6 13.07 -42.33 -4.58
CA VAL A 6 14.50 -42.66 -4.66
C VAL A 6 14.59 -44.06 -5.24
N ASP A 7 15.43 -44.22 -6.26
CA ASP A 7 15.66 -45.51 -6.90
C ASP A 7 16.09 -46.55 -5.85
N GLU A 8 15.60 -47.79 -6.00
CA GLU A 8 15.83 -48.91 -5.07
C GLU A 8 15.24 -48.71 -3.65
N CYS A 9 14.47 -47.64 -3.39
CA CYS A 9 13.76 -47.48 -2.13
C CYS A 9 12.32 -48.04 -2.21
N HIS A 10 12.09 -49.13 -1.50
CA HIS A 10 10.75 -49.78 -1.41
C HIS A 10 9.87 -49.24 -0.27
N ASN A 11 10.33 -48.24 0.47
CA ASN A 11 9.57 -47.65 1.58
C ASN A 11 8.37 -46.84 1.08
N GLU A 12 7.32 -46.78 1.88
CA GLU A 12 6.14 -45.95 1.60
C GLU A 12 6.48 -44.46 1.69
N ALA A 13 5.98 -43.67 0.73
CA ALA A 13 6.16 -42.23 0.74
C ALA A 13 5.37 -41.58 1.90
N ALA A 14 6.00 -40.65 2.63
CA ALA A 14 5.41 -39.95 3.78
C ALA A 14 4.30 -38.95 3.39
N PHE A 15 4.08 -38.70 2.10
CA PHE A 15 2.98 -37.88 1.60
C PHE A 15 2.55 -38.29 0.19
N LYS A 16 1.28 -38.05 -0.14
CA LYS A 16 0.73 -38.30 -1.48
C LYS A 16 1.04 -37.13 -2.42
N SER A 17 1.43 -37.45 -3.64
CA SER A 17 1.66 -36.48 -4.71
C SER A 17 1.34 -37.13 -6.06
N ARG A 18 0.70 -36.38 -6.96
CA ARG A 18 0.31 -36.85 -8.31
C ARG A 18 1.27 -36.40 -9.40
N THR A 19 1.92 -35.25 -9.21
CA THR A 19 2.71 -34.56 -10.25
C THR A 19 4.16 -34.30 -9.85
N ARG A 20 4.52 -34.60 -8.60
CA ARG A 20 5.86 -34.35 -8.06
C ARG A 20 6.38 -35.59 -7.32
N PRO A 21 7.70 -35.76 -7.22
CA PRO A 21 8.29 -36.83 -6.42
C PRO A 21 7.80 -36.78 -4.96
N ALA A 22 7.65 -37.95 -4.35
CA ALA A 22 7.30 -38.12 -2.95
C ALA A 22 8.32 -39.06 -2.29
N TRP A 23 8.71 -38.77 -1.06
CA TRP A 23 9.81 -39.47 -0.37
C TRP A 23 9.32 -40.09 0.93
N CYS A 24 9.94 -41.20 1.35
CA CYS A 24 9.77 -41.74 2.69
C CYS A 24 10.46 -40.83 3.74
N ASP A 25 10.12 -40.98 5.01
CA ASP A 25 10.64 -40.12 6.09
C ASP A 25 12.18 -40.17 6.21
N GLN A 26 12.79 -41.34 5.97
CA GLN A 26 14.25 -41.51 5.95
C GLN A 26 14.89 -40.64 4.87
N HIS A 27 14.35 -40.65 3.65
CA HIS A 27 14.87 -39.84 2.55
C HIS A 27 14.56 -38.34 2.71
N ILE A 28 13.42 -37.98 3.32
CA ILE A 28 13.15 -36.57 3.70
C ILE A 28 14.23 -36.07 4.67
N THR A 29 14.60 -36.90 5.65
CA THR A 29 15.64 -36.57 6.62
C THR A 29 17.03 -36.49 5.97
N ALA A 30 17.37 -37.41 5.07
CA ALA A 30 18.62 -37.35 4.30
C ALA A 30 18.71 -36.07 3.45
N ILE A 31 17.62 -35.65 2.80
CA ILE A 31 17.54 -34.41 2.03
C ILE A 31 17.75 -33.17 2.91
N LEU A 32 17.18 -33.16 4.13
CA LEU A 32 17.42 -32.09 5.10
C LEU A 32 18.89 -32.02 5.51
N LEU A 33 19.52 -33.17 5.78
CA LEU A 33 20.93 -33.26 6.14
C LEU A 33 21.85 -32.79 5.01
N GLN A 34 21.54 -33.14 3.75
CA GLN A 34 22.23 -32.61 2.57
C GLN A 34 22.18 -31.08 2.52
N GLY A 35 21.05 -30.48 2.92
CA GLY A 35 20.89 -29.03 3.03
C GLY A 35 21.53 -28.40 4.28
N GLY A 36 22.23 -29.19 5.10
CA GLY A 36 22.87 -28.73 6.34
C GLY A 36 21.90 -28.52 7.52
N LEU A 37 20.78 -29.25 7.53
CA LEU A 37 19.74 -29.13 8.56
C LEU A 37 19.43 -30.48 9.21
N THR A 38 19.44 -30.53 10.54
CA THR A 38 18.92 -31.66 11.33
C THR A 38 17.49 -31.34 11.75
N PRO A 39 16.49 -32.20 11.50
CA PRO A 39 15.13 -31.95 11.96
C PRO A 39 15.01 -32.06 13.49
N LEU A 40 14.22 -31.18 14.10
CA LEU A 40 13.87 -31.22 15.53
C LEU A 40 12.41 -31.64 15.79
N GLU A 41 11.59 -31.64 14.73
CA GLU A 41 10.18 -32.06 14.75
C GLU A 41 9.96 -33.22 13.76
N PRO A 42 8.91 -34.04 13.91
CA PRO A 42 8.55 -35.05 12.90
C PRO A 42 8.06 -34.40 11.58
N PHE A 43 8.20 -35.11 10.46
CA PHE A 43 7.59 -34.67 9.21
C PHE A 43 6.08 -34.87 9.27
N THR A 44 5.32 -33.87 8.85
CA THR A 44 3.84 -33.93 8.83
C THR A 44 3.32 -33.87 7.41
N LYS A 45 3.66 -32.83 6.66
CA LYS A 45 3.26 -32.64 5.27
C LYS A 45 4.25 -31.71 4.55
N ARG A 46 4.28 -31.81 3.23
CA ARG A 46 5.25 -31.14 2.35
C ARG A 46 5.28 -29.61 2.50
N ASP A 47 4.12 -28.97 2.65
CA ASP A 47 3.98 -27.51 2.69
C ASP A 47 4.07 -26.93 4.11
N ALA A 48 4.19 -27.78 5.13
CA ALA A 48 4.38 -27.37 6.52
C ALA A 48 5.79 -26.85 6.76
N TYR A 49 5.88 -25.94 7.72
CA TYR A 49 7.16 -25.55 8.30
C TYR A 49 7.54 -26.59 9.34
N ARG A 50 8.80 -27.02 9.30
CA ARG A 50 9.40 -27.96 10.26
C ARG A 50 10.53 -27.26 10.97
N LEU A 51 10.56 -27.32 12.30
CA LEU A 51 11.70 -26.83 13.07
C LEU A 51 12.93 -27.70 12.77
N THR A 52 14.03 -27.04 12.44
CA THR A 52 15.32 -27.69 12.20
C THR A 52 16.43 -26.94 12.92
N ARG A 53 17.56 -27.61 13.13
CA ARG A 53 18.81 -27.05 13.61
C ARG A 53 19.83 -27.08 12.49
N CYS A 54 20.49 -25.95 12.23
CA CYS A 54 21.59 -25.92 11.27
C CYS A 54 22.81 -26.64 11.82
N THR A 55 23.42 -27.52 11.03
CA THR A 55 24.62 -28.28 11.41
C THR A 55 25.88 -27.40 11.46
N THR A 56 25.91 -26.28 10.74
CA THR A 56 27.04 -25.35 10.72
C THR A 56 27.02 -24.34 11.86
N CYS A 57 25.88 -23.65 12.07
CA CYS A 57 25.81 -22.53 13.02
C CYS A 57 24.97 -22.81 14.27
N GLY A 58 24.35 -24.00 14.37
CA GLY A 58 23.46 -24.35 15.47
C GLY A 58 22.13 -23.59 15.50
N CYS A 59 21.89 -22.65 14.57
CA CYS A 59 20.66 -21.86 14.56
C CYS A 59 19.45 -22.76 14.35
N GLU A 60 18.50 -22.69 15.29
CA GLU A 60 17.20 -23.32 15.17
C GLU A 60 16.23 -22.39 14.46
N ALA A 61 15.63 -22.87 13.37
CA ALA A 61 14.67 -22.12 12.58
C ALA A 61 13.74 -23.06 11.80
N HIS A 62 12.58 -22.55 11.43
CA HIS A 62 11.58 -23.30 10.69
C HIS A 62 11.74 -23.15 9.18
N TYR A 63 11.85 -24.27 8.47
CA TYR A 63 11.95 -24.31 7.01
C TYR A 63 10.83 -25.16 6.39
N LYS A 64 10.40 -24.79 5.19
CA LYS A 64 9.54 -25.64 4.36
C LYS A 64 10.39 -26.68 3.65
N PHE A 65 9.88 -27.89 3.51
CA PHE A 65 10.57 -28.92 2.74
C PHE A 65 10.81 -28.49 1.27
N ASP A 66 9.83 -27.83 0.63
CA ASP A 66 10.01 -27.28 -0.73
C ASP A 66 11.14 -26.23 -0.83
N TYR A 67 11.38 -25.45 0.24
CA TYR A 67 12.49 -24.49 0.26
C TYR A 67 13.84 -25.21 0.29
N VAL A 68 13.95 -26.28 1.08
CA VAL A 68 15.15 -27.13 1.17
C VAL A 68 15.44 -27.78 -0.19
N LEU A 69 14.43 -28.38 -0.82
CA LEU A 69 14.56 -28.97 -2.16
C LEU A 69 15.08 -27.95 -3.18
N GLY A 70 14.50 -26.74 -3.20
CA GLY A 70 14.91 -25.69 -4.13
C GLY A 70 16.35 -25.22 -3.92
N LYS A 71 16.81 -25.13 -2.66
CA LYS A 71 18.19 -24.73 -2.32
C LYS A 71 19.21 -25.82 -2.59
N ASN A 72 18.90 -27.07 -2.26
CA ASN A 72 19.75 -28.22 -2.58
C ASN A 72 19.94 -28.35 -4.10
N ALA A 73 18.90 -28.10 -4.90
CA ALA A 73 18.97 -28.21 -6.36
C ALA A 73 19.95 -27.21 -7.01
N ILE A 74 20.20 -26.07 -6.36
CA ILE A 74 21.18 -25.06 -6.81
C ILE A 74 22.46 -25.05 -5.97
N ASN A 75 22.66 -26.08 -5.15
CA ASN A 75 23.81 -26.24 -4.25
C ASN A 75 24.08 -25.03 -3.33
N GLU A 76 23.03 -24.35 -2.87
CA GLU A 76 23.13 -23.24 -1.92
C GLU A 76 22.81 -23.68 -0.48
N PRO A 77 23.52 -23.16 0.54
CA PRO A 77 23.18 -23.40 1.94
C PRO A 77 21.75 -22.99 2.29
N VAL A 78 21.01 -23.88 2.96
CA VAL A 78 19.59 -23.65 3.31
C VAL A 78 19.44 -22.71 4.51
N CYS A 79 20.42 -22.71 5.43
CA CYS A 79 20.32 -21.92 6.65
C CYS A 79 20.36 -20.41 6.37
N ARG A 80 19.28 -19.71 6.71
CA ARG A 80 19.16 -18.26 6.55
C ARG A 80 20.08 -17.47 7.47
N ALA A 81 20.40 -18.00 8.64
CA ALA A 81 21.39 -17.40 9.53
C ALA A 81 22.78 -17.39 8.87
N CYS A 82 23.25 -18.53 8.35
CA CYS A 82 24.52 -18.62 7.63
C CYS A 82 24.54 -17.72 6.40
N TYR A 83 23.48 -17.78 5.59
CA TYR A 83 23.35 -16.95 4.39
C TYR A 83 23.47 -15.46 4.73
N TRP A 84 22.70 -14.98 5.72
CA TRP A 84 22.71 -13.57 6.07
C TRP A 84 24.00 -13.12 6.73
N ARG A 85 24.65 -13.96 7.54
CA ARG A 85 25.99 -13.64 8.08
C ARG A 85 27.01 -13.47 6.95
N GLN A 86 27.02 -14.37 5.98
CA GLN A 86 27.96 -14.28 4.84
C GLN A 86 27.66 -13.05 3.97
N TRP A 87 26.37 -12.80 3.70
CA TRP A 87 25.94 -11.62 2.96
C TRP A 87 26.34 -10.32 3.68
N ALA A 88 26.04 -10.21 4.98
CA ALA A 88 26.34 -9.03 5.78
C ALA A 88 27.86 -8.81 5.92
N ALA A 89 28.65 -9.87 6.07
CA ALA A 89 30.11 -9.79 6.02
C ALA A 89 30.61 -9.26 4.67
N GLY A 90 30.05 -9.76 3.55
CA GLY A 90 30.39 -9.30 2.21
C GLY A 90 29.95 -7.85 1.93
N VAL A 91 28.84 -7.38 2.52
CA VAL A 91 28.41 -5.97 2.43
C VAL A 91 29.35 -5.08 3.24
N ARG A 92 29.71 -5.49 4.46
CA ARG A 92 30.66 -4.75 5.31
C ARG A 92 32.04 -4.64 4.67
N GLN A 93 32.55 -5.70 4.04
CA GLN A 93 33.82 -5.64 3.30
C GLN A 93 33.82 -4.63 2.15
N ARG A 94 32.64 -4.33 1.59
CA ARG A 94 32.46 -3.38 0.48
C ARG A 94 32.03 -1.99 0.94
N SER A 95 31.85 -1.78 2.25
CA SER A 95 31.33 -0.55 2.83
C SER A 95 32.38 0.14 3.68
N ASN A 96 32.58 1.45 3.50
CA ASN A 96 33.42 2.28 4.38
C ASN A 96 32.68 2.76 5.65
N ARG A 97 31.55 2.15 6.00
CA ARG A 97 30.80 2.49 7.21
C ARG A 97 31.53 1.99 8.46
N ALA A 98 31.51 2.79 9.52
CA ALA A 98 32.00 2.37 10.83
C ALA A 98 31.23 1.13 11.30
N VAL A 99 31.94 0.07 11.66
CA VAL A 99 31.36 -1.17 12.18
C VAL A 99 30.98 -0.95 13.64
N VAL A 100 29.77 -0.45 13.86
CA VAL A 100 29.23 -0.21 15.20
C VAL A 100 28.22 -1.33 15.54
N PRO A 101 28.29 -1.90 16.76
CA PRO A 101 27.26 -2.83 17.22
C PRO A 101 25.88 -2.19 17.21
N VAL A 102 24.87 -2.96 16.79
CA VAL A 102 23.47 -2.51 16.86
C VAL A 102 22.99 -2.50 18.30
N ASP A 103 22.12 -1.53 18.62
CA ASP A 103 21.40 -1.52 19.89
C ASP A 103 20.39 -2.69 19.91
N LEU A 104 20.72 -3.74 20.68
CA LEU A 104 19.89 -4.93 20.79
C LEU A 104 18.51 -4.65 21.42
N GLU A 105 18.38 -3.61 22.24
CA GLU A 105 17.11 -3.22 22.82
C GLU A 105 16.21 -2.57 21.76
N ALA A 106 16.77 -1.70 20.92
CA ALA A 106 16.05 -1.13 19.78
C ALA A 106 15.58 -2.23 18.80
N VAL A 107 16.42 -3.24 18.52
CA VAL A 107 16.05 -4.39 17.68
C VAL A 107 14.93 -5.22 18.33
N ARG A 108 15.01 -5.47 19.64
CA ARG A 108 13.96 -6.15 20.41
C ARG A 108 12.63 -5.40 20.29
N GLN A 109 12.62 -4.11 20.56
CA GLN A 109 11.41 -3.28 20.47
C GLN A 109 10.83 -3.28 19.06
N HIS A 110 11.68 -3.16 18.03
CA HIS A 110 11.25 -3.24 16.63
C HIS A 110 10.60 -4.59 16.29
N ALA A 111 11.18 -5.71 16.76
CA ALA A 111 10.59 -7.03 16.58
C ALA A 111 9.24 -7.17 17.29
N GLU A 112 9.14 -6.68 18.53
CA GLU A 112 7.94 -6.78 19.35
C GLU A 112 6.76 -5.96 18.80
N LEU A 113 7.03 -4.74 18.32
CA LEU A 113 6.05 -3.89 17.63
C LEU A 113 5.46 -4.59 16.39
N ASN A 114 6.22 -5.49 15.75
CA ASN A 114 5.80 -6.25 14.59
C ASN A 114 5.29 -7.67 14.93
N GLY A 115 4.92 -7.93 16.19
CA GLY A 115 4.30 -9.18 16.62
C GLY A 115 5.26 -10.38 16.70
N LEU A 116 6.56 -10.11 16.86
CA LEU A 116 7.62 -11.11 17.00
C LEU A 116 8.22 -11.07 18.42
N GLU A 117 8.41 -12.24 19.02
CA GLU A 117 9.25 -12.43 20.21
C GLU A 117 10.70 -12.46 19.75
N TYR A 118 11.52 -11.58 20.32
CA TYR A 118 12.94 -11.49 19.99
C TYR A 118 13.74 -12.54 20.78
N LEU A 119 14.39 -13.48 20.09
CA LEU A 119 15.13 -14.59 20.70
C LEU A 119 16.65 -14.36 20.77
N GLY A 120 17.12 -13.17 20.38
CA GLY A 120 18.52 -12.76 20.47
C GLY A 120 19.25 -12.65 19.12
N PRO A 121 20.44 -12.01 19.13
CA PRO A 121 21.26 -11.88 17.94
C PRO A 121 21.86 -13.23 17.55
N LEU A 122 22.15 -13.40 16.26
CA LEU A 122 22.87 -14.58 15.77
C LEU A 122 24.36 -14.28 15.53
N THR A 123 24.86 -13.13 15.96
CA THR A 123 26.30 -12.78 15.96
C THR A 123 26.62 -12.06 17.27
N ASN A 124 27.89 -12.05 17.65
CA ASN A 124 28.35 -11.33 18.84
C ASN A 124 29.76 -10.74 18.57
N PRO A 125 29.93 -9.40 18.57
CA PRO A 125 28.86 -8.40 18.64
C PRO A 125 27.91 -8.50 17.43
N SER A 126 26.66 -8.07 17.60
CA SER A 126 25.70 -7.98 16.49
C SER A 126 25.91 -6.66 15.76
N LEU A 127 26.11 -6.71 14.45
CA LEU A 127 26.39 -5.54 13.61
C LEU A 127 25.19 -5.20 12.72
N GLU A 128 25.24 -4.04 12.06
CA GLU A 128 24.25 -3.67 11.04
C GLU A 128 24.14 -4.80 9.99
N ASP A 129 22.89 -5.12 9.61
CA ASP A 129 22.50 -6.22 8.71
C ASP A 129 22.77 -7.65 9.21
N ASP A 130 23.32 -7.85 10.40
CA ASP A 130 23.43 -9.19 10.94
C ASP A 130 22.05 -9.79 11.21
N PRO A 131 21.89 -11.11 11.02
CA PRO A 131 20.63 -11.77 11.29
C PRO A 131 20.41 -11.90 12.80
N HIS A 132 19.15 -11.79 13.19
CA HIS A 132 18.69 -12.09 14.54
C HIS A 132 17.65 -13.21 14.49
N ARG A 133 17.46 -13.87 15.62
CA ARG A 133 16.46 -14.92 15.75
C ARG A 133 15.17 -14.34 16.32
N THR A 134 14.06 -14.60 15.66
CA THR A 134 12.74 -14.17 16.11
C THR A 134 11.76 -15.34 16.10
N ARG A 135 10.78 -15.33 17.01
CA ARG A 135 9.65 -16.24 17.03
C ARG A 135 8.37 -15.46 16.82
N CYS A 136 7.53 -15.86 15.88
CA CYS A 136 6.22 -15.22 15.74
C CYS A 136 5.34 -15.50 16.96
N LYS A 137 4.80 -14.45 17.61
CA LYS A 137 3.91 -14.59 18.77
C LYS A 137 2.59 -15.30 18.43
N SER A 138 2.15 -15.25 17.16
CA SER A 138 0.89 -15.86 16.71
C SER A 138 1.01 -17.33 16.31
N CYS A 139 2.04 -17.71 15.54
CA CYS A 139 2.18 -19.07 15.01
C CYS A 139 3.35 -19.87 15.58
N GLY A 140 4.15 -19.29 16.48
CA GLY A 140 5.32 -19.95 17.08
C GLY A 140 6.50 -20.15 16.13
N LYS A 141 6.37 -19.76 14.85
CA LYS A 141 7.42 -19.98 13.84
C LYS A 141 8.69 -19.18 14.17
N ILE A 142 9.80 -19.91 14.27
CA ILE A 142 11.14 -19.36 14.51
C ILE A 142 11.85 -19.08 13.16
N ARG A 143 12.50 -17.93 13.02
CA ARG A 143 13.24 -17.53 11.82
C ARG A 143 14.55 -16.82 12.17
N ALA A 144 15.46 -16.80 11.20
CA ALA A 144 16.64 -15.93 11.18
C ALA A 144 16.43 -14.84 10.14
N GLU A 145 16.41 -13.58 10.56
CA GLU A 145 16.01 -12.42 9.75
C GLU A 145 16.79 -11.16 10.16
N ARG A 146 17.03 -10.25 9.21
CA ARG A 146 17.69 -8.97 9.48
C ARG A 146 16.69 -8.00 10.11
N THR A 147 17.16 -6.96 10.79
CA THR A 147 16.30 -5.95 11.44
C THR A 147 15.26 -5.36 10.48
N GLY A 148 15.64 -5.00 9.25
CA GLY A 148 14.69 -4.47 8.25
C GLY A 148 13.66 -5.49 7.75
N ASP A 149 13.96 -6.79 7.81
CA ASP A 149 13.01 -7.85 7.42
C ASP A 149 11.94 -8.09 8.50
N MET A 150 12.21 -7.70 9.76
CA MET A 150 11.27 -7.82 10.89
C MET A 150 10.07 -6.88 10.75
N GLY A 151 10.24 -5.74 10.07
CA GLY A 151 9.18 -4.75 9.83
C GLY A 151 8.00 -5.28 8.99
N TRP A 152 8.18 -6.40 8.31
CA TRP A 152 7.11 -7.09 7.56
C TRP A 152 6.36 -8.14 8.40
N GLY A 153 6.78 -8.34 9.65
CA GLY A 153 6.26 -9.34 10.57
C GLY A 153 6.35 -10.77 10.04
N CYS A 154 5.54 -11.67 10.60
CA CYS A 154 5.51 -13.05 10.12
C CYS A 154 4.80 -13.16 8.78
N SER A 155 5.54 -13.43 7.69
CA SER A 155 4.96 -13.64 6.34
C SER A 155 3.90 -14.74 6.25
N SER A 156 3.86 -15.66 7.21
CA SER A 156 2.83 -16.72 7.32
C SER A 156 1.58 -16.29 8.11
N CYS A 157 1.67 -15.20 8.89
CA CYS A 157 0.56 -14.59 9.62
C CYS A 157 0.06 -13.30 8.94
N HIS A 158 0.93 -12.55 8.26
CA HIS A 158 0.59 -11.39 7.41
C HIS A 158 -0.15 -11.81 6.14
N ARG A 159 0.06 -13.06 5.68
CA ARG A 159 -0.86 -13.71 4.74
C ARG A 159 -1.94 -14.45 5.53
N ASN A 160 -3.02 -13.74 5.83
CA ASN A 160 -4.30 -14.29 6.30
C ASN A 160 -4.30 -14.84 7.74
N PRO A 161 -4.89 -14.14 8.74
CA PRO A 161 -5.04 -14.69 10.09
C PRO A 161 -6.08 -15.81 10.07
N LYS A 162 -5.64 -17.07 9.95
CA LYS A 162 -6.44 -18.21 10.40
C LYS A 162 -6.10 -18.54 11.86
N ARG A 163 -7.04 -18.15 12.72
CA ARG A 163 -7.53 -18.81 13.95
C ARG A 163 -6.51 -19.51 14.87
N GLN A 164 -6.47 -19.03 16.10
CA GLN A 164 -6.71 -19.93 17.23
C GLN A 164 -8.18 -19.80 17.63
N THR A 165 -8.84 -20.92 17.91
CA THR A 165 -10.24 -20.99 18.30
C THR A 165 -10.31 -20.90 19.84
N PRO A 166 -10.97 -19.90 20.44
CA PRO A 166 -11.39 -20.02 21.82
C PRO A 166 -12.65 -20.90 21.86
N VAL A 167 -12.64 -21.87 22.76
CA VAL A 167 -13.84 -22.60 23.17
C VAL A 167 -14.70 -21.60 23.96
N SER A 168 -15.78 -21.09 23.37
CA SER A 168 -16.83 -20.39 24.12
C SER A 168 -18.16 -21.11 23.90
N GLY A 169 -18.74 -21.58 25.00
CA GLY A 169 -19.95 -22.41 25.04
C GLY A 169 -21.24 -21.61 24.87
N ALA A 170 -21.39 -20.84 23.79
CA ALA A 170 -22.67 -20.22 23.45
C ALA A 170 -23.30 -20.92 22.23
N ASP A 171 -24.53 -21.39 22.39
CA ASP A 171 -25.31 -22.02 21.33
C ASP A 171 -25.50 -21.05 20.15
N PRO A 172 -24.97 -21.35 18.94
CA PRO A 172 -25.08 -20.52 17.75
C PRO A 172 -26.52 -20.26 17.29
N SER A 173 -27.50 -20.99 17.82
CA SER A 173 -28.91 -20.90 17.43
C SER A 173 -29.60 -19.62 17.93
N ALA A 174 -29.14 -19.04 19.05
CA ALA A 174 -29.77 -17.91 19.73
C ALA A 174 -29.51 -16.54 19.08
N GLN A 175 -28.37 -16.38 18.39
CA GLN A 175 -27.92 -15.11 17.81
C GLN A 175 -28.70 -14.68 16.54
N ASN A 176 -29.56 -15.56 16.02
CA ASN A 176 -30.28 -15.32 14.76
C ASN A 176 -31.79 -15.15 14.93
N LEU A 177 -32.27 -14.93 16.17
CA LEU A 177 -33.68 -14.76 16.48
C LEU A 177 -34.09 -13.29 16.33
N LEU A 178 -35.30 -13.05 15.81
CA LEU A 178 -35.90 -11.72 15.67
C LEU A 178 -35.99 -11.02 17.04
N ARG A 179 -36.42 -11.76 18.07
CA ARG A 179 -36.58 -11.24 19.45
C ARG A 179 -35.31 -10.71 20.10
N SER A 180 -34.15 -11.16 19.62
CA SER A 180 -32.84 -10.83 20.19
C SER A 180 -32.07 -9.87 19.29
N SER A 181 -32.74 -9.21 18.34
CA SER A 181 -32.12 -8.34 17.32
C SER A 181 -32.47 -6.86 17.50
N ASP A 182 -31.56 -5.98 17.09
CA ASP A 182 -31.78 -4.52 17.07
C ASP A 182 -32.57 -4.05 15.82
N ASN A 183 -33.25 -4.97 15.12
CA ASN A 183 -33.97 -4.65 13.90
C ASN A 183 -35.25 -3.87 14.25
N LYS A 184 -35.47 -2.72 13.59
CA LYS A 184 -36.65 -1.87 13.84
C LYS A 184 -38.00 -2.56 13.58
N ALA A 185 -38.03 -3.64 12.81
CA ALA A 185 -39.23 -4.46 12.64
C ALA A 185 -39.67 -5.15 13.94
N VAL A 186 -38.77 -5.33 14.92
CA VAL A 186 -39.12 -5.88 16.24
C VAL A 186 -40.26 -5.08 16.88
N SER A 187 -40.24 -3.75 16.78
CA SER A 187 -41.31 -2.91 17.33
C SER A 187 -42.62 -2.96 16.53
N TRP A 188 -42.61 -3.60 15.35
CA TRP A 188 -43.78 -3.84 14.53
C TRP A 188 -44.36 -5.23 14.78
N TRP A 189 -43.71 -6.09 15.58
CA TRP A 189 -44.23 -7.42 15.88
C TRP A 189 -45.53 -7.32 16.68
N ASP A 190 -46.59 -7.96 16.19
CA ASP A 190 -47.86 -7.98 16.91
C ASP A 190 -47.87 -9.15 17.89
N HIS A 191 -47.55 -8.90 19.15
CA HIS A 191 -47.51 -9.91 20.21
C HIS A 191 -48.89 -10.51 20.52
N ASP A 192 -49.97 -9.76 20.28
CA ASP A 192 -51.33 -10.25 20.51
C ASP A 192 -51.81 -11.18 19.39
N ALA A 193 -51.25 -11.02 18.19
CA ALA A 193 -51.72 -11.70 16.98
C ALA A 193 -50.77 -12.81 16.48
N ASN A 194 -49.60 -12.98 17.09
CA ASN A 194 -48.67 -14.08 16.81
C ASN A 194 -48.53 -15.01 18.01
N PRO A 195 -48.40 -16.33 17.79
CA PRO A 195 -48.14 -17.25 18.88
C PRO A 195 -46.73 -17.03 19.46
N GLU A 196 -46.61 -17.13 20.78
CA GLU A 196 -45.34 -16.97 21.50
C GLU A 196 -44.27 -17.96 21.00
N SER A 197 -44.68 -19.17 20.60
CA SER A 197 -43.76 -20.16 20.00
C SER A 197 -43.13 -19.67 18.69
N LEU A 198 -43.85 -18.88 17.89
CA LEU A 198 -43.31 -18.23 16.71
C LEU A 198 -42.37 -17.11 17.11
N TRP A 199 -42.68 -16.29 18.12
CA TRP A 199 -41.78 -15.23 18.61
C TRP A 199 -40.44 -15.79 19.12
N GLN A 200 -40.50 -16.88 19.87
CA GLN A 200 -39.32 -17.55 20.44
C GLN A 200 -38.41 -18.18 19.38
N THR A 201 -38.96 -18.55 18.21
CA THR A 201 -38.23 -19.27 17.15
C THR A 201 -38.08 -18.47 15.85
N ALA A 202 -38.73 -17.30 15.75
CA ALA A 202 -38.71 -16.43 14.58
C ALA A 202 -37.29 -15.94 14.35
N LYS A 203 -36.79 -16.12 13.13
CA LYS A 203 -35.48 -15.65 12.69
C LYS A 203 -35.75 -14.51 11.68
N LEU A 204 -35.06 -13.36 11.69
CA LEU A 204 -35.07 -12.26 10.68
C LEU A 204 -35.44 -12.64 9.20
N ARG A 205 -34.55 -13.17 8.35
CA ARG A 205 -34.81 -13.92 7.07
C ARG A 205 -35.77 -15.15 7.09
N SER A 206 -36.62 -15.36 8.09
CA SER A 206 -37.57 -16.49 8.06
C SER A 206 -38.58 -16.26 6.92
N PRO A 207 -38.86 -17.27 6.07
CA PRO A 207 -39.90 -17.17 5.06
C PRO A 207 -41.30 -17.32 5.65
N LYS A 208 -41.42 -17.61 6.96
CA LYS A 208 -42.71 -17.68 7.64
C LYS A 208 -43.38 -16.31 7.65
N GLU A 209 -44.69 -16.32 7.53
CA GLU A 209 -45.53 -15.16 7.76
C GLU A 209 -45.69 -14.89 9.26
N ALA A 210 -45.80 -13.61 9.60
CA ALA A 210 -46.18 -13.14 10.92
C ALA A 210 -47.18 -12.00 10.78
N ARG A 211 -47.91 -11.73 11.86
CA ARG A 211 -48.77 -10.56 12.00
C ARG A 211 -47.93 -9.37 12.49
N TRP A 212 -48.11 -8.22 11.87
CA TRP A 212 -47.38 -7.00 12.18
C TRP A 212 -48.37 -5.90 12.48
N ARG A 213 -48.00 -5.00 13.39
CA ARG A 213 -48.74 -3.79 13.72
C ARG A 213 -47.85 -2.60 13.43
N CYS A 214 -48.27 -1.76 12.48
CA CYS A 214 -47.56 -0.54 12.17
C CYS A 214 -47.56 0.39 13.40
N PRO A 215 -46.42 0.86 13.91
CA PRO A 215 -46.36 1.76 15.06
C PRO A 215 -46.79 3.19 14.72
N VAL A 216 -46.86 3.54 13.42
CA VAL A 216 -47.23 4.88 12.95
C VAL A 216 -48.76 5.04 12.85
N CYS A 217 -49.42 4.16 12.10
CA CYS A 217 -50.88 4.24 11.88
C CYS A 217 -51.69 3.16 12.60
N GLY A 218 -51.03 2.21 13.28
CA GLY A 218 -51.71 1.13 14.01
C GLY A 218 -52.24 -0.01 13.13
N THR A 219 -52.17 0.09 11.80
CA THR A 219 -52.67 -0.95 10.89
C THR A 219 -52.01 -2.30 11.16
N ARG A 220 -52.84 -3.32 11.35
CA ARG A 220 -52.43 -4.72 11.46
C ARG A 220 -52.42 -5.37 10.08
N PHE A 221 -51.34 -6.04 9.71
CA PHE A 221 -51.20 -6.70 8.41
C PHE A 221 -50.35 -7.97 8.52
N THR A 222 -50.40 -8.81 7.49
CA THR A 222 -49.60 -10.04 7.42
C THR A 222 -48.47 -9.83 6.44
N ALA A 223 -47.27 -10.18 6.84
CA ALA A 223 -46.11 -10.12 5.96
C ALA A 223 -45.08 -11.17 6.38
N VAL A 224 -44.26 -11.56 5.41
CA VAL A 224 -43.16 -12.49 5.64
C VAL A 224 -42.09 -11.82 6.50
N ILE A 225 -41.56 -12.54 7.49
CA ILE A 225 -40.58 -12.00 8.46
C ILE A 225 -39.32 -11.47 7.75
N ARG A 226 -38.86 -12.15 6.71
CA ARG A 226 -37.74 -11.67 5.88
C ARG A 226 -38.01 -10.31 5.24
N ASP A 227 -39.22 -10.08 4.77
CA ASP A 227 -39.57 -8.89 4.00
C ASP A 227 -39.79 -7.69 4.94
N MET A 228 -40.29 -7.96 6.14
CA MET A 228 -40.41 -6.95 7.21
C MET A 228 -39.09 -6.58 7.86
N THR A 229 -38.06 -7.41 7.75
CA THR A 229 -36.75 -7.17 8.38
C THR A 229 -35.71 -6.63 7.39
N ASP A 230 -36.10 -6.39 6.14
CA ASP A 230 -35.28 -5.79 5.07
C ASP A 230 -35.50 -4.26 4.98
N HIS A 231 -34.61 -3.53 4.31
CA HIS A 231 -34.58 -2.05 4.20
C HIS A 231 -35.83 -1.36 3.62
N THR A 232 -36.74 -2.11 3.02
CA THR A 232 -38.01 -1.60 2.51
C THR A 232 -39.12 -1.67 3.55
N TRP A 233 -38.83 -2.07 4.79
CA TRP A 233 -39.83 -2.26 5.86
C TRP A 233 -40.70 -1.03 6.13
N GLN A 234 -40.17 0.17 5.92
CA GLN A 234 -40.90 1.44 6.01
C GLN A 234 -42.04 1.55 4.97
N ARG A 235 -41.90 0.84 3.85
CA ARG A 235 -42.86 0.75 2.73
C ARG A 235 -43.80 -0.45 2.86
N SER A 236 -43.59 -1.30 3.88
CA SER A 236 -44.34 -2.55 4.04
C SER A 236 -45.70 -2.36 4.70
N CYS A 237 -45.94 -1.21 5.34
CA CYS A 237 -47.27 -0.86 5.85
C CYS A 237 -48.22 -0.58 4.67
N PRO A 238 -49.28 -1.38 4.45
CA PRO A 238 -50.19 -1.18 3.32
C PRO A 238 -50.95 0.14 3.37
N SER A 239 -51.19 0.68 4.57
CA SER A 239 -51.90 1.95 4.77
C SER A 239 -51.01 3.18 4.57
N CYS A 240 -49.73 3.11 4.92
CA CYS A 240 -48.81 4.24 4.76
C CYS A 240 -48.17 4.27 3.37
N LYS A 241 -48.05 3.13 2.69
CA LYS A 241 -47.33 3.00 1.41
C LYS A 241 -47.67 4.09 0.38
N ALA A 242 -48.96 4.41 0.22
CA ALA A 242 -49.42 5.41 -0.75
C ALA A 242 -48.91 6.84 -0.44
N GLU A 243 -48.81 7.21 0.83
CA GLU A 243 -48.29 8.52 1.24
C GLU A 243 -46.79 8.62 1.00
N TRP A 244 -46.04 7.55 1.31
CA TRP A 244 -44.60 7.49 1.04
C TRP A 244 -44.29 7.55 -0.45
N GLU A 245 -45.04 6.83 -1.29
CA GLU A 245 -44.91 6.88 -2.74
C GLU A 245 -45.24 8.28 -3.29
N ARG A 246 -46.22 8.96 -2.70
CA ARG A 246 -46.58 10.34 -3.05
C ARG A 246 -45.47 11.33 -2.69
N GLU A 247 -44.93 11.29 -1.48
CA GLU A 247 -43.84 12.17 -1.05
C GLU A 247 -42.58 11.99 -1.92
N TYR A 248 -42.23 10.73 -2.23
CA TYR A 248 -41.13 10.42 -3.13
C TYR A 248 -41.37 10.97 -4.55
N ALA A 249 -42.57 10.79 -5.09
CA ALA A 249 -42.92 11.32 -6.41
C ALA A 249 -42.87 12.86 -6.44
N LEU A 250 -43.33 13.54 -5.39
CA LEU A 250 -43.24 14.99 -5.26
C LEU A 250 -41.78 15.47 -5.21
N ARG A 251 -40.93 14.78 -4.42
CA ARG A 251 -39.49 15.06 -4.33
C ARG A 251 -38.80 14.90 -5.69
N GLN A 252 -39.10 13.82 -6.41
CA GLN A 252 -38.54 13.57 -7.74
C GLN A 252 -39.01 14.62 -8.75
N ALA A 253 -40.30 14.97 -8.74
CA ALA A 253 -40.83 16.04 -9.59
C ALA A 253 -40.14 17.38 -9.30
N GLU A 254 -39.95 17.73 -8.02
CA GLU A 254 -39.27 18.95 -7.61
C GLU A 254 -37.81 19.01 -8.09
N LEU A 255 -37.06 17.91 -7.97
CA LEU A 255 -35.65 17.85 -8.37
C LEU A 255 -35.47 17.75 -9.90
N SER A 256 -36.45 17.20 -10.61
CA SER A 256 -36.39 17.00 -12.07
C SER A 256 -36.31 18.31 -12.87
N THR A 257 -36.80 19.40 -12.31
CA THR A 257 -36.80 20.73 -12.95
C THR A 257 -35.63 21.61 -12.49
N LYS A 258 -34.74 21.11 -11.62
CA LYS A 258 -33.66 21.88 -11.02
C LYS A 258 -32.30 21.49 -11.58
N THR A 259 -31.43 22.47 -11.66
CA THR A 259 -30.00 22.32 -11.96
C THR A 259 -29.18 22.35 -10.67
N VAL A 260 -27.90 22.01 -10.77
CA VAL A 260 -26.95 22.10 -9.65
C VAL A 260 -26.87 23.54 -9.12
N ALA A 261 -26.94 24.54 -9.99
CA ALA A 261 -26.92 25.96 -9.60
C ALA A 261 -28.16 26.37 -8.78
N ASP A 262 -29.31 25.75 -9.02
CA ASP A 262 -30.57 26.06 -8.32
C ASP A 262 -30.60 25.54 -6.87
N ILE A 263 -29.64 24.66 -6.51
CA ILE A 263 -29.52 24.10 -5.17
C ILE A 263 -28.29 24.70 -4.48
N PRO A 264 -28.45 25.64 -3.53
CA PRO A 264 -27.32 26.35 -2.92
C PRO A 264 -26.25 25.44 -2.30
N GLN A 265 -26.67 24.31 -1.72
CA GLN A 265 -25.77 23.32 -1.13
C GLN A 265 -24.88 22.62 -2.17
N LEU A 266 -25.43 22.35 -3.36
CA LEU A 266 -24.69 21.75 -4.48
C LEU A 266 -23.80 22.79 -5.14
N ALA A 267 -24.34 23.98 -5.45
CA ALA A 267 -23.61 25.08 -6.06
C ALA A 267 -22.38 25.49 -5.24
N ALA A 268 -22.51 25.61 -3.91
CA ALA A 268 -21.41 25.99 -3.02
C ALA A 268 -20.26 24.98 -2.98
N GLN A 269 -20.51 23.73 -3.35
CA GLN A 269 -19.54 22.64 -3.32
C GLN A 269 -19.15 22.18 -4.73
N TRP A 270 -19.63 22.84 -5.77
CA TRP A 270 -19.35 22.49 -7.17
C TRP A 270 -17.97 22.99 -7.60
N ILE A 271 -17.16 22.09 -8.18
CA ILE A 271 -15.84 22.44 -8.75
C ILE A 271 -15.62 21.80 -10.12
N ASP A 272 -16.65 21.20 -10.70
CA ASP A 272 -16.55 20.60 -12.01
C ASP A 272 -16.45 21.70 -13.08
N PRO A 273 -15.62 21.53 -14.13
CA PRO A 273 -15.53 22.51 -15.23
C PRO A 273 -16.86 22.68 -15.98
N THR A 274 -17.78 21.72 -15.92
CA THR A 274 -19.12 21.90 -16.48
C THR A 274 -19.89 22.96 -15.68
N PRO A 275 -20.48 23.98 -16.33
CA PRO A 275 -21.29 24.99 -15.65
C PRO A 275 -22.45 24.36 -14.85
N ALA A 276 -22.61 24.77 -13.59
CA ALA A 276 -23.59 24.18 -12.66
C ALA A 276 -25.05 24.43 -13.08
N ASP A 277 -25.30 25.48 -13.85
CA ASP A 277 -26.60 25.83 -14.45
C ASP A 277 -26.97 24.95 -15.65
N GLN A 278 -26.03 24.13 -16.15
CA GLN A 278 -26.25 23.22 -17.28
C GLN A 278 -26.42 21.76 -16.84
N VAL A 279 -26.24 21.46 -15.55
CA VAL A 279 -26.31 20.09 -15.04
C VAL A 279 -27.60 19.90 -14.23
N PRO A 280 -28.54 19.06 -14.69
CA PRO A 280 -29.72 18.68 -13.90
C PRO A 280 -29.33 17.98 -12.59
N VAL A 281 -30.12 18.16 -11.52
CA VAL A 281 -29.84 17.51 -10.23
C VAL A 281 -29.94 15.97 -10.33
N LEU A 282 -30.89 15.48 -11.15
CA LEU A 282 -31.12 14.05 -11.38
C LEU A 282 -30.23 13.46 -12.49
N GLU A 283 -29.20 14.19 -12.92
CA GLU A 283 -28.25 13.71 -13.91
C GLU A 283 -27.50 12.47 -13.39
N PHE A 284 -27.37 11.46 -14.25
CA PHE A 284 -26.74 10.18 -13.90
C PHE A 284 -25.21 10.22 -13.99
N GLY A 285 -24.66 11.28 -14.60
CA GLY A 285 -23.24 11.58 -14.70
C GLY A 285 -22.54 11.84 -13.35
N LEU A 286 -21.22 11.65 -13.33
CA LEU A 286 -20.39 11.89 -12.15
C LEU A 286 -19.60 13.19 -12.29
N PHE A 287 -19.82 14.13 -11.37
CA PHE A 287 -19.22 15.48 -11.39
C PHE A 287 -18.37 15.73 -10.17
N LYS A 288 -17.37 16.61 -10.29
CA LYS A 288 -16.44 16.96 -9.21
C LYS A 288 -17.09 17.93 -8.21
N PHE A 289 -17.04 17.54 -6.93
CA PHE A 289 -17.44 18.40 -5.81
C PHE A 289 -16.28 18.59 -4.84
N ARG A 290 -16.18 19.75 -4.18
CA ARG A 290 -15.29 20.01 -3.05
C ARG A 290 -16.10 20.11 -1.76
N CYS A 291 -15.87 19.19 -0.84
CA CYS A 291 -16.51 19.27 0.48
C CYS A 291 -15.78 20.26 1.42
N PRO A 292 -16.38 20.65 2.56
CA PRO A 292 -15.76 21.54 3.54
C PRO A 292 -14.43 21.03 4.13
N GLN A 293 -14.20 19.71 4.10
CA GLN A 293 -12.94 19.08 4.54
C GLN A 293 -11.87 19.04 3.42
N GLY A 294 -12.11 19.72 2.30
CA GLY A 294 -11.16 19.84 1.18
C GLY A 294 -11.14 18.68 0.19
N HIS A 295 -11.82 17.55 0.46
CA HIS A 295 -11.87 16.42 -0.47
C HIS A 295 -12.61 16.78 -1.77
N GLN A 296 -12.10 16.27 -2.91
CA GLN A 296 -12.59 16.56 -4.26
C GLN A 296 -13.07 15.33 -5.06
N PRO A 297 -14.01 14.51 -4.53
CA PRO A 297 -14.48 13.32 -5.22
C PRO A 297 -15.44 13.63 -6.38
N ARG A 298 -15.68 12.64 -7.24
CA ARG A 298 -16.76 12.68 -8.23
C ARG A 298 -18.01 12.00 -7.68
N SER A 299 -19.18 12.63 -7.83
CA SER A 299 -20.47 12.11 -7.37
C SER A 299 -21.60 12.56 -8.30
N ARG A 300 -22.73 11.85 -8.27
CA ARG A 300 -23.99 12.36 -8.82
C ARG A 300 -24.50 13.52 -7.95
N PRO A 301 -25.18 14.53 -8.52
CA PRO A 301 -25.64 15.69 -7.75
C PRO A 301 -26.72 15.33 -6.72
N GLU A 302 -27.78 14.60 -7.10
CA GLU A 302 -28.81 14.12 -6.17
C GLU A 302 -28.20 13.36 -4.99
N ARG A 303 -27.28 12.43 -5.28
CA ARG A 303 -26.62 11.63 -4.25
C ARG A 303 -25.71 12.47 -3.34
N TRP A 304 -25.06 13.49 -3.87
CA TRP A 304 -24.29 14.43 -3.07
C TRP A 304 -25.19 15.24 -2.13
N LEU A 305 -26.36 15.65 -2.62
CA LEU A 305 -27.37 16.37 -1.84
C LEU A 305 -27.90 15.53 -0.68
N GLU A 306 -28.13 14.23 -0.91
CA GLU A 306 -28.67 13.31 0.09
C GLU A 306 -27.62 12.80 1.08
N GLU A 307 -26.44 12.42 0.59
CA GLU A 307 -25.47 11.65 1.37
C GLU A 307 -24.15 12.40 1.62
N GLY A 308 -23.89 13.51 0.93
CA GLY A 308 -22.66 14.29 1.04
C GLY A 308 -21.39 13.54 0.61
N CYS A 309 -20.24 14.05 1.07
CA CYS A 309 -18.93 13.61 0.60
C CYS A 309 -18.64 12.12 0.90
N PRO A 310 -18.39 11.27 -0.12
CA PRO A 310 -18.07 9.85 0.06
C PRO A 310 -16.77 9.64 0.83
N SER A 311 -15.78 10.51 0.69
CA SER A 311 -14.52 10.44 1.46
C SER A 311 -14.76 10.70 2.94
N CYS A 312 -15.54 11.73 3.29
CA CYS A 312 -15.90 12.01 4.68
C CYS A 312 -16.70 10.87 5.31
N ARG A 313 -17.67 10.31 4.58
CA ARG A 313 -18.43 9.14 5.03
C ARG A 313 -17.52 7.92 5.20
N GLY A 314 -16.63 7.66 4.26
CA GLY A 314 -15.63 6.60 4.37
C GLY A 314 -14.73 6.78 5.60
N ASN A 315 -14.30 8.01 5.90
CA ASN A 315 -13.52 8.34 7.09
C ASN A 315 -14.32 8.10 8.37
N ALA A 316 -15.59 8.51 8.41
CA ALA A 316 -16.49 8.28 9.53
C ALA A 316 -16.71 6.77 9.77
N THR A 317 -16.93 5.99 8.71
CA THR A 317 -17.05 4.53 8.78
C THR A 317 -15.75 3.89 9.24
N ARG A 318 -14.58 4.33 8.75
CA ARG A 318 -13.28 3.83 9.24
C ARG A 318 -13.06 4.14 10.71
N LYS A 319 -13.42 5.34 11.17
CA LYS A 319 -13.32 5.74 12.57
C LYS A 319 -14.29 4.94 13.44
N ALA A 320 -15.52 4.73 12.98
CA ALA A 320 -16.51 3.88 13.64
C ALA A 320 -16.05 2.42 13.71
N ASN A 321 -15.50 1.88 12.62
CA ASN A 321 -14.96 0.53 12.57
C ASN A 321 -13.68 0.37 13.40
N ALA A 322 -12.82 1.39 13.47
CA ALA A 322 -11.64 1.39 14.33
C ALA A 322 -12.04 1.46 15.82
N ALA A 323 -13.02 2.29 16.16
CA ALA A 323 -13.59 2.34 17.50
C ALA A 323 -14.28 1.02 17.88
N ALA A 324 -15.05 0.44 16.95
CA ALA A 324 -15.69 -0.86 17.12
C ALA A 324 -14.68 -2.00 17.20
N SER A 325 -13.59 -1.96 16.42
CA SER A 325 -12.47 -2.92 16.46
C SER A 325 -11.63 -2.80 17.74
N THR A 326 -11.58 -1.62 18.34
CA THR A 326 -10.95 -1.39 19.66
C THR A 326 -11.85 -1.89 20.80
N ALA A 327 -13.16 -1.84 20.59
CA ALA A 327 -14.17 -2.36 21.53
C ALA A 327 -14.37 -3.89 21.41
N ASP A 328 -14.24 -4.47 20.21
CA ASP A 328 -14.33 -5.89 19.91
C ASP A 328 -13.52 -6.25 18.63
N PRO A 329 -12.42 -7.02 18.72
CA PRO A 329 -11.55 -7.35 17.60
C PRO A 329 -12.15 -8.22 16.47
N THR A 330 -13.46 -8.50 16.46
CA THR A 330 -14.08 -9.51 15.58
C THR A 330 -14.89 -8.97 14.37
N ILE A 331 -14.88 -7.66 14.09
CA ILE A 331 -15.96 -6.98 13.32
C ILE A 331 -15.84 -6.93 11.77
N SER A 332 -14.77 -7.40 11.10
CA SER A 332 -14.79 -7.77 9.65
C SER A 332 -13.51 -8.47 9.22
N ARG A 333 -13.63 -9.51 8.37
CA ARG A 333 -12.48 -10.26 7.82
C ARG A 333 -12.12 -9.85 6.39
N LEU A 334 -12.92 -9.01 5.73
CA LEU A 334 -12.63 -8.49 4.39
C LEU A 334 -11.76 -7.23 4.47
N SER A 335 -11.08 -6.87 3.38
CA SER A 335 -10.34 -5.61 3.33
C SER A 335 -11.28 -4.41 3.55
N PRO A 336 -10.80 -3.29 4.10
CA PRO A 336 -11.61 -2.08 4.29
C PRO A 336 -12.27 -1.57 3.01
N GLU A 337 -11.60 -1.71 1.86
CA GLU A 337 -12.16 -1.30 0.57
C GLU A 337 -13.32 -2.19 0.14
N ILE A 338 -13.16 -3.52 0.20
CA ILE A 338 -14.23 -4.46 -0.14
C ILE A 338 -15.39 -4.31 0.84
N SER A 339 -15.08 -4.14 2.12
CA SER A 339 -16.03 -3.85 3.18
C SER A 339 -16.88 -2.61 2.89
N SER A 340 -16.27 -1.55 2.36
CA SER A 340 -16.98 -0.31 2.01
C SER A 340 -18.00 -0.47 0.87
N GLN A 341 -17.91 -1.57 0.12
CA GLN A 341 -18.81 -1.87 -0.99
C GLN A 341 -19.89 -2.88 -0.61
N TRP A 342 -19.94 -3.31 0.66
CA TRP A 342 -21.00 -4.18 1.13
C TRP A 342 -22.34 -3.50 0.89
N HIS A 343 -23.22 -4.14 0.13
CA HIS A 343 -24.53 -3.55 -0.11
C HIS A 343 -25.24 -3.39 1.24
N PRO A 344 -25.71 -2.18 1.59
CA PRO A 344 -26.18 -1.87 2.94
C PRO A 344 -27.37 -2.72 3.38
N THR A 345 -28.10 -3.29 2.41
CA THR A 345 -29.42 -3.86 2.66
C THR A 345 -29.69 -5.21 1.97
N ARG A 346 -29.32 -5.39 0.69
CA ARG A 346 -29.53 -6.61 -0.10
C ARG A 346 -28.78 -7.86 0.41
N ASN A 347 -27.84 -7.68 1.33
CA ASN A 347 -27.15 -8.78 1.99
C ASN A 347 -27.87 -9.31 3.24
N GLY A 348 -29.09 -8.86 3.54
CA GLY A 348 -29.90 -9.27 4.70
C GLY A 348 -29.06 -9.38 5.98
N ARG A 349 -29.25 -10.45 6.77
CA ARG A 349 -28.44 -10.71 7.99
C ARG A 349 -27.00 -11.14 7.78
N TRP A 350 -26.52 -11.29 6.55
CA TRP A 350 -25.13 -11.72 6.38
C TRP A 350 -24.30 -10.51 6.78
N GLN A 351 -23.78 -10.50 7.99
CA GLN A 351 -23.07 -9.35 8.49
C GLN A 351 -21.70 -9.35 7.88
N LEU A 352 -21.26 -8.19 7.42
CA LEU A 352 -19.92 -8.00 6.88
C LEU A 352 -18.83 -8.57 7.83
N ALA A 353 -19.06 -8.47 9.15
CA ALA A 353 -18.26 -9.07 10.21
C ALA A 353 -18.01 -10.57 10.06
N GLU A 354 -19.01 -11.29 9.58
CA GLU A 354 -19.05 -12.74 9.47
C GLU A 354 -18.58 -13.22 8.08
N VAL A 355 -18.42 -12.30 7.13
CA VAL A 355 -18.05 -12.62 5.76
C VAL A 355 -16.60 -13.07 5.72
N SER A 356 -16.39 -14.35 5.42
CA SER A 356 -15.07 -14.86 5.09
C SER A 356 -14.66 -14.38 3.69
N PRO A 357 -13.40 -13.91 3.50
CA PRO A 357 -12.83 -13.69 2.18
C PRO A 357 -12.85 -14.92 1.27
N GLU A 358 -12.94 -16.15 1.80
CA GLU A 358 -13.03 -17.38 0.99
C GLU A 358 -14.47 -17.82 0.70
N SER A 359 -15.46 -17.03 1.14
CA SER A 359 -16.86 -17.36 0.92
C SER A 359 -17.17 -17.44 -0.57
N ARG A 360 -17.75 -18.57 -1.00
CA ARG A 360 -18.32 -18.78 -2.34
C ARG A 360 -19.80 -18.42 -2.41
N ARG A 361 -20.37 -17.88 -1.33
CA ARG A 361 -21.75 -17.40 -1.31
C ARG A 361 -21.79 -16.04 -2.01
N LEU A 362 -22.75 -15.86 -2.92
CA LEU A 362 -22.98 -14.57 -3.57
C LEU A 362 -23.45 -13.54 -2.54
N ALA A 363 -22.75 -12.41 -2.53
CA ALA A 363 -23.12 -11.20 -1.81
C ALA A 363 -23.47 -10.11 -2.82
N TRP A 364 -24.37 -9.23 -2.43
CA TRP A 364 -24.62 -7.99 -3.13
C TRP A 364 -23.57 -6.96 -2.75
N TRP A 365 -23.06 -6.27 -3.74
CA TRP A 365 -22.12 -5.18 -3.55
C TRP A 365 -22.71 -3.93 -4.18
N LYS A 366 -22.34 -2.79 -3.63
CA LYS A 366 -22.67 -1.48 -4.17
C LYS A 366 -21.39 -0.67 -4.22
N ASP A 367 -21.03 -0.21 -5.40
CA ASP A 367 -19.90 0.69 -5.50
C ASP A 367 -20.30 2.06 -4.95
N PRO A 368 -19.63 2.59 -3.91
CA PRO A 368 -20.05 3.83 -3.27
C PRO A 368 -19.78 5.07 -4.15
N ALA A 369 -19.03 4.94 -5.26
CA ALA A 369 -18.73 6.07 -6.13
C ALA A 369 -19.74 6.20 -7.28
N CYS A 370 -20.02 5.11 -8.01
CA CYS A 370 -20.96 5.13 -9.14
C CYS A 370 -22.37 4.65 -8.80
N GLY A 371 -22.55 3.99 -7.65
CA GLY A 371 -23.83 3.44 -7.21
C GLY A 371 -24.22 2.12 -7.89
N HIS A 372 -23.39 1.59 -8.79
CA HIS A 372 -23.62 0.29 -9.44
C HIS A 372 -23.76 -0.80 -8.39
N GLU A 373 -24.73 -1.69 -8.59
CA GLU A 373 -25.03 -2.82 -7.72
C GLU A 373 -24.84 -4.13 -8.48
N TRP A 374 -24.08 -5.06 -7.92
CA TRP A 374 -23.84 -6.36 -8.56
C TRP A 374 -23.71 -7.48 -7.55
N GLU A 375 -23.89 -8.71 -8.01
CA GLU A 375 -23.63 -9.91 -7.22
C GLU A 375 -22.22 -10.43 -7.53
N ALA A 376 -21.47 -10.73 -6.48
CA ALA A 376 -20.20 -11.43 -6.58
C ALA A 376 -19.92 -12.18 -5.27
N THR A 377 -19.12 -13.23 -5.31
CA THR A 377 -18.68 -13.86 -4.07
C THR A 377 -17.57 -13.04 -3.42
N PRO A 378 -17.50 -12.95 -2.08
CA PRO A 378 -16.36 -12.32 -1.40
C PRO A 378 -15.01 -12.89 -1.85
N ARG A 379 -14.97 -14.19 -2.19
CA ARG A 379 -13.79 -14.85 -2.76
C ARG A 379 -13.38 -14.32 -4.12
N GLU A 380 -14.33 -14.06 -5.01
CA GLU A 380 -13.99 -13.49 -6.32
C GLU A 380 -13.48 -12.06 -6.21
N ARG A 381 -14.08 -11.29 -5.30
CA ARG A 381 -13.65 -9.93 -5.01
C ARG A 381 -12.25 -9.88 -4.41
N ASP A 382 -11.89 -10.86 -3.59
CA ASP A 382 -10.59 -10.88 -2.91
C ASP A 382 -9.49 -11.61 -3.71
N LYS A 383 -9.79 -12.65 -4.52
CA LYS A 383 -8.73 -13.44 -5.18
C LYS A 383 -8.50 -13.17 -6.66
N TYR A 384 -9.54 -12.81 -7.42
CA TYR A 384 -9.47 -12.87 -8.89
C TYR A 384 -9.28 -11.49 -9.51
N ALA A 385 -10.12 -11.08 -10.46
CA ALA A 385 -9.96 -9.81 -11.20
C ALA A 385 -9.88 -8.58 -10.28
N ARG A 386 -10.28 -8.69 -9.00
CA ARG A 386 -10.22 -7.66 -7.96
C ARG A 386 -10.71 -6.31 -8.49
N LEU A 387 -11.79 -6.34 -9.28
CA LEU A 387 -12.47 -5.13 -9.76
C LEU A 387 -13.21 -4.51 -8.59
N ARG A 388 -12.99 -3.21 -8.40
CA ARG A 388 -13.77 -2.39 -7.48
C ARG A 388 -15.19 -2.31 -8.00
N CYS A 389 -15.40 -1.85 -9.23
CA CYS A 389 -16.69 -1.88 -9.91
C CYS A 389 -16.56 -2.54 -11.29
N PRO A 390 -17.34 -3.59 -11.59
CA PRO A 390 -17.27 -4.25 -12.90
C PRO A 390 -17.84 -3.42 -14.05
N GLU A 391 -18.83 -2.56 -13.79
CA GLU A 391 -19.39 -1.64 -14.81
C GLU A 391 -18.43 -0.49 -15.13
N CYS A 392 -17.81 0.10 -14.10
CA CYS A 392 -16.85 1.19 -14.32
C CYS A 392 -15.45 0.69 -14.73
N GLY A 393 -15.15 -0.61 -14.63
CA GLY A 393 -13.80 -1.14 -14.86
C GLY A 393 -12.75 -0.70 -13.81
N THR A 394 -13.17 -0.13 -12.68
CA THR A 394 -12.26 0.30 -11.61
C THR A 394 -11.75 -0.89 -10.81
N VAL A 395 -10.57 -0.75 -10.19
CA VAL A 395 -9.85 -1.84 -9.50
C VAL A 395 -9.77 -1.60 -7.99
N LEU A 396 -9.82 -2.69 -7.22
CA LEU A 396 -9.49 -2.67 -5.79
C LEU A 396 -7.99 -2.46 -5.61
N ASP A 397 -7.58 -1.93 -4.48
CA ASP A 397 -6.22 -1.46 -4.19
C ASP A 397 -5.73 -0.50 -5.26
N SER A 398 -6.61 0.37 -5.74
CA SER A 398 -6.25 1.39 -6.71
C SER A 398 -5.32 2.43 -6.11
N LEU A 399 -4.61 3.16 -6.96
CA LEU A 399 -3.80 4.32 -6.59
C LEU A 399 -4.66 5.34 -5.83
N ALA A 400 -5.90 5.58 -6.28
CA ALA A 400 -6.84 6.47 -5.62
C ALA A 400 -7.20 6.06 -4.19
N PHE A 401 -7.28 4.75 -3.93
CA PHE A 401 -7.65 4.24 -2.62
C PHE A 401 -6.51 4.34 -1.61
N HIS A 402 -5.27 4.02 -2.03
CA HIS A 402 -4.11 4.00 -1.14
C HIS A 402 -3.40 5.37 -1.02
N TYR A 403 -3.42 6.18 -2.09
CA TYR A 403 -2.66 7.44 -2.19
C TYR A 403 -3.56 8.57 -2.75
N PRO A 404 -4.60 8.99 -2.00
CA PRO A 404 -5.56 9.99 -2.47
C PRO A 404 -4.91 11.34 -2.81
N GLU A 405 -3.84 11.72 -2.13
CA GLU A 405 -3.04 12.92 -2.39
C GLU A 405 -2.25 12.85 -3.71
N LEU A 406 -1.80 11.67 -4.11
CA LEU A 406 -1.21 11.46 -5.44
C LEU A 406 -2.29 11.40 -6.51
N ALA A 407 -3.41 10.73 -6.24
CA ALA A 407 -4.54 10.69 -7.17
C ALA A 407 -5.12 12.07 -7.50
N ALA A 408 -5.04 13.02 -6.56
CA ALA A 408 -5.42 14.42 -6.79
C ALA A 408 -4.52 15.13 -7.82
N GLN A 409 -3.30 14.64 -8.02
CA GLN A 409 -2.33 15.17 -8.99
C GLN A 409 -2.45 14.47 -10.35
N TRP A 410 -3.46 13.63 -10.57
CA TRP A 410 -3.64 12.92 -11.83
C TRP A 410 -4.25 13.84 -12.90
N ALA A 411 -3.63 13.90 -14.08
CA ALA A 411 -4.09 14.77 -15.14
C ALA A 411 -5.43 14.29 -15.75
N PRO A 412 -6.36 15.20 -16.07
CA PRO A 412 -7.68 14.84 -16.61
C PRO A 412 -7.62 14.30 -18.05
N GLU A 413 -6.53 14.52 -18.78
CA GLU A 413 -6.36 14.06 -20.16
C GLU A 413 -5.93 12.59 -20.26
N ASN A 414 -5.58 11.96 -19.13
CA ASN A 414 -5.28 10.52 -19.10
C ASN A 414 -6.53 9.72 -19.49
N SER A 415 -6.34 8.71 -20.35
CA SER A 415 -7.41 7.82 -20.83
C SER A 415 -8.08 6.97 -19.74
N VAL A 416 -7.45 6.86 -18.57
CA VAL A 416 -7.97 6.16 -17.40
C VAL A 416 -7.79 6.99 -16.12
N THR A 417 -8.64 6.75 -15.13
CA THR A 417 -8.57 7.45 -13.84
C THR A 417 -7.70 6.70 -12.83
N PRO A 418 -7.26 7.34 -11.73
CA PRO A 418 -6.52 6.68 -10.65
C PRO A 418 -7.24 5.50 -9.99
N TRP A 419 -8.56 5.38 -10.18
CA TRP A 419 -9.37 4.24 -9.71
C TRP A 419 -9.23 2.99 -10.59
N HIS A 420 -8.65 3.10 -11.79
CA HIS A 420 -8.43 2.00 -12.73
C HIS A 420 -7.02 1.41 -12.61
N VAL A 421 -6.12 2.04 -11.84
CA VAL A 421 -4.69 1.74 -11.82
C VAL A 421 -4.28 1.33 -10.41
N ARG A 422 -3.49 0.26 -10.28
CA ARG A 422 -2.88 -0.14 -8.99
C ARG A 422 -1.59 0.66 -8.74
N PRO A 423 -1.17 0.86 -7.47
CA PRO A 423 0.09 1.49 -7.08
C PRO A 423 1.34 1.02 -7.85
N THR A 424 1.38 -0.25 -8.25
CA THR A 424 2.51 -0.83 -9.00
C THR A 424 2.55 -0.41 -10.47
N GLY A 425 1.48 0.18 -11.02
CA GLY A 425 1.42 0.71 -12.40
C GLY A 425 1.46 -0.33 -13.52
N THR A 426 1.43 -1.62 -13.20
CA THR A 426 1.74 -2.75 -14.11
C THR A 426 0.79 -2.95 -15.31
N VAL A 427 -0.28 -2.15 -15.43
CA VAL A 427 -1.35 -2.35 -16.43
C VAL A 427 -1.42 -1.19 -17.45
N LEU A 428 -0.61 -0.14 -17.29
CA LEU A 428 -0.60 0.99 -18.22
C LEU A 428 0.39 0.74 -19.36
N GLY A 429 -0.09 0.83 -20.61
CA GLY A 429 0.76 0.75 -21.80
C GLY A 429 1.66 1.99 -22.00
N GLU A 430 1.23 3.13 -21.46
CA GLU A 430 1.95 4.41 -21.48
C GLU A 430 1.97 5.04 -20.08
N GLN A 431 2.97 5.90 -19.79
CA GLN A 431 3.06 6.55 -18.48
C GLN A 431 1.97 7.62 -18.32
N PRO A 432 1.26 7.65 -17.18
CA PRO A 432 0.22 8.64 -16.94
C PRO A 432 0.84 10.02 -16.72
N VAL A 433 0.09 11.05 -17.12
CA VAL A 433 0.44 12.47 -16.93
C VAL A 433 -0.05 12.94 -15.56
N TRP A 434 0.75 13.76 -14.88
CA TRP A 434 0.46 14.35 -13.57
C TRP A 434 0.44 15.87 -13.67
N VAL A 435 -0.32 16.53 -12.81
CA VAL A 435 -0.43 18.00 -12.68
C VAL A 435 0.20 18.42 -11.36
N CYS A 436 1.02 19.49 -11.36
CA CYS A 436 1.73 19.89 -10.15
C CYS A 436 0.74 20.51 -9.17
N PRO A 437 0.78 20.14 -7.88
CA PRO A 437 -0.07 20.76 -6.87
C PRO A 437 0.30 22.22 -6.61
N ASN A 438 1.54 22.63 -6.93
CA ASN A 438 2.04 24.00 -6.73
C ASN A 438 1.85 24.91 -7.95
N ASN A 439 1.77 24.34 -9.15
CA ASN A 439 1.45 25.08 -10.37
C ASN A 439 0.66 24.17 -11.33
N SER A 440 -0.61 24.50 -11.59
CA SER A 440 -1.48 23.72 -12.47
C SER A 440 -1.07 23.71 -13.95
N GLU A 441 -0.14 24.60 -14.34
CA GLU A 441 0.44 24.61 -15.70
C GLU A 441 1.47 23.49 -15.90
N HIS A 442 2.13 23.04 -14.83
CA HIS A 442 3.18 22.02 -14.92
C HIS A 442 2.59 20.63 -15.07
N ARG A 443 3.08 19.90 -16.08
CA ARG A 443 2.56 18.59 -16.49
C ARG A 443 3.69 17.66 -16.90
N TRP A 444 3.72 16.45 -16.34
CA TRP A 444 4.78 15.49 -16.65
C TRP A 444 4.29 14.05 -16.60
N GLN A 445 5.00 13.17 -17.29
CA GLN A 445 4.78 11.73 -17.26
C GLN A 445 5.64 11.07 -16.18
N SER A 446 5.06 10.17 -15.40
CA SER A 446 5.79 9.35 -14.43
C SER A 446 4.97 8.12 -14.05
N SER A 447 5.64 7.03 -13.69
CA SER A 447 4.93 5.84 -13.21
C SER A 447 4.34 6.06 -11.81
N PRO A 448 3.17 5.47 -11.49
CA PRO A 448 2.62 5.48 -10.13
C PRO A 448 3.61 5.00 -9.07
N ALA A 449 4.39 3.96 -9.35
CA ALA A 449 5.40 3.43 -8.44
C ALA A 449 6.50 4.44 -8.12
N SER A 450 6.97 5.20 -9.13
CA SER A 450 7.95 6.28 -8.93
C SER A 450 7.39 7.40 -8.05
N ARG A 451 6.11 7.74 -8.25
CA ARG A 451 5.43 8.81 -7.51
C ARG A 451 5.21 8.44 -6.05
N ILE A 452 4.88 7.18 -5.78
CA ILE A 452 4.79 6.62 -4.43
C ILE A 452 6.17 6.60 -3.75
N ALA A 453 7.23 6.31 -4.51
CA ALA A 453 8.61 6.38 -4.03
C ALA A 453 9.10 7.83 -3.78
N GLY A 454 8.24 8.84 -3.99
CA GLY A 454 8.51 10.24 -3.65
C GLY A 454 9.01 11.11 -4.80
N SER A 455 8.94 10.65 -6.07
CA SER A 455 9.23 11.56 -7.19
C SER A 455 8.22 12.69 -7.23
N THR A 456 8.67 13.93 -7.45
CA THR A 456 7.83 15.14 -7.47
C THR A 456 7.66 15.67 -8.90
N CYS A 457 7.02 16.83 -9.07
CA CYS A 457 6.85 17.44 -10.40
C CYS A 457 8.21 17.94 -10.90
N PRO A 458 8.79 17.49 -12.03
CA PRO A 458 10.13 17.89 -12.48
C PRO A 458 10.32 19.40 -12.66
N GLU A 459 9.23 20.14 -12.93
CA GLU A 459 9.23 21.59 -13.09
C GLU A 459 9.12 22.34 -11.74
N CYS A 460 8.40 21.78 -10.75
CA CYS A 460 8.37 22.26 -9.36
C CYS A 460 9.52 21.68 -8.51
N GLN A 461 10.09 20.56 -8.96
CA GLN A 461 11.14 19.75 -8.36
C GLN A 461 12.45 20.39 -8.75
N GLN A 462 12.82 21.37 -7.94
CA GLN A 462 14.20 21.72 -7.72
C GLN A 462 14.95 20.58 -6.98
N SER A 463 14.78 19.30 -7.38
CA SER A 463 15.53 18.17 -6.80
C SER A 463 15.72 17.04 -7.83
N GLY A 464 16.47 17.28 -8.90
CA GLY A 464 17.81 16.71 -9.04
C GLY A 464 18.94 17.54 -8.44
N LYS A 465 18.61 18.64 -7.77
CA LYS A 465 19.55 19.53 -7.08
C LYS A 465 19.32 19.50 -5.58
N SER A 466 20.38 19.34 -4.79
CA SER A 466 20.28 19.49 -3.33
C SER A 466 19.79 20.91 -2.98
N MET A 467 19.04 21.12 -1.88
CA MET A 467 18.77 22.50 -1.37
C MET A 467 20.08 23.30 -1.23
N ILE A 468 21.19 22.60 -0.97
CA ILE A 468 22.53 23.15 -0.92
C ILE A 468 23.01 23.57 -2.32
N GLU A 469 22.80 22.76 -3.35
CA GLU A 469 23.18 23.09 -4.74
C GLU A 469 22.40 24.31 -5.28
N LEU A 470 21.11 24.43 -4.95
CA LEU A 470 20.33 25.63 -5.30
C LEU A 470 20.85 26.88 -4.59
N ALA A 471 21.23 26.76 -3.33
CA ALA A 471 21.82 27.87 -2.59
C ALA A 471 23.18 28.31 -3.19
N HIS A 472 23.99 27.35 -3.65
CA HIS A 472 25.23 27.63 -4.39
C HIS A 472 24.95 28.25 -5.77
N LEU A 473 23.90 27.81 -6.48
CA LEU A 473 23.47 28.41 -7.74
C LEU A 473 23.01 29.86 -7.55
N THR A 474 22.14 30.12 -6.57
CA THR A 474 21.65 31.47 -6.27
C THR A 474 22.82 32.40 -5.96
N GLU A 475 23.80 31.95 -5.18
CA GLU A 475 24.98 32.77 -4.92
C GLU A 475 25.88 32.92 -6.15
N ALA A 476 26.08 31.88 -6.95
CA ALA A 476 26.84 31.97 -8.20
C ALA A 476 26.20 32.97 -9.17
N GLN A 477 24.87 33.00 -9.27
CA GLN A 477 24.15 34.02 -10.03
C GLN A 477 24.39 35.42 -9.47
N ARG A 478 24.39 35.59 -8.14
CA ARG A 478 24.67 36.88 -7.48
C ARG A 478 26.10 37.37 -7.71
N ILE A 479 27.09 36.46 -7.73
CA ILE A 479 28.53 36.78 -7.78
C ILE A 479 29.08 36.91 -9.20
N PHE A 480 28.60 36.07 -10.13
CA PHE A 480 29.07 36.01 -11.51
C PHE A 480 28.08 36.61 -12.52
N GLY A 481 26.78 36.71 -12.18
CA GLY A 481 25.75 37.32 -13.01
C GLY A 481 25.19 36.43 -14.13
N ASN A 482 25.96 35.45 -14.61
CA ASN A 482 25.63 34.60 -15.75
C ASN A 482 25.64 33.09 -15.44
N ALA A 483 25.60 32.71 -14.16
CA ALA A 483 25.62 31.30 -13.77
C ALA A 483 24.33 30.56 -14.20
N ALA A 484 24.50 29.43 -14.88
CA ALA A 484 23.41 28.65 -15.47
C ALA A 484 23.35 27.21 -14.92
N SER A 485 22.11 26.80 -14.61
CA SER A 485 21.75 25.51 -14.05
C SER A 485 21.86 24.32 -15.01
N GLY A 486 22.46 23.17 -14.66
CA GLY A 486 22.14 21.89 -15.32
C GLY A 486 22.43 21.80 -16.82
N LYS A 487 23.48 22.48 -17.29
CA LYS A 487 23.84 22.51 -18.71
C LYS A 487 24.44 21.18 -19.14
N ARG A 488 23.99 20.66 -20.29
CA ARG A 488 24.51 19.43 -20.88
C ARG A 488 25.68 19.77 -21.82
N ILE A 489 26.83 19.16 -21.58
CA ILE A 489 28.05 19.27 -22.37
C ILE A 489 28.28 17.91 -23.03
N SER A 490 28.59 17.91 -24.32
CA SER A 490 28.93 16.70 -25.09
C SER A 490 30.21 16.96 -25.86
N SER A 491 31.08 15.95 -25.96
CA SER A 491 32.31 16.01 -26.73
C SER A 491 32.68 14.61 -27.21
N ASP A 492 33.24 14.52 -28.42
CA ASP A 492 33.78 13.28 -28.97
C ASP A 492 35.07 12.85 -28.24
N THR A 493 35.66 13.74 -27.43
CA THR A 493 36.81 13.45 -26.58
C THR A 493 36.44 12.75 -25.27
N PHE A 494 35.15 12.61 -24.95
CA PHE A 494 34.71 11.95 -23.71
C PHE A 494 34.93 10.45 -23.78
N THR A 495 35.54 9.92 -22.72
CA THR A 495 35.95 8.52 -22.65
C THR A 495 34.90 7.64 -21.96
N ARG A 496 34.10 8.21 -21.05
CA ARG A 496 33.18 7.44 -20.20
C ARG A 496 31.72 7.50 -20.67
N ARG A 497 31.26 8.65 -21.17
CA ARG A 497 29.90 8.90 -21.68
C ARG A 497 29.93 9.97 -22.75
N GLY A 498 29.08 9.90 -23.79
CA GLY A 498 29.03 10.92 -24.86
C GLY A 498 28.52 12.31 -24.43
N ALA A 499 28.01 12.46 -23.21
CA ALA A 499 27.63 13.75 -22.64
C ALA A 499 27.53 13.71 -21.11
N TRP A 500 27.81 14.86 -20.49
CA TRP A 500 27.69 15.12 -19.06
C TRP A 500 26.78 16.32 -18.79
N THR A 501 26.03 16.28 -17.71
CA THR A 501 25.29 17.45 -17.21
C THR A 501 26.08 18.06 -16.06
N VAL A 502 26.36 19.37 -16.14
CA VAL A 502 27.10 20.12 -15.13
C VAL A 502 26.12 20.80 -14.17
N ASP A 503 26.41 20.77 -12.86
CA ASP A 503 25.52 21.33 -11.85
C ASP A 503 25.39 22.84 -12.00
N ILE A 504 26.51 23.58 -12.12
CA ILE A 504 26.53 25.02 -12.41
C ILE A 504 27.60 25.33 -13.46
N LEU A 505 27.23 26.03 -14.52
CA LEU A 505 28.16 26.52 -15.56
C LEU A 505 28.22 28.05 -15.55
N VAL A 506 29.41 28.62 -15.66
CA VAL A 506 29.67 30.06 -15.64
C VAL A 506 30.58 30.44 -16.80
N ASP A 507 30.21 31.46 -17.59
CA ASP A 507 31.11 32.01 -18.61
C ASP A 507 32.03 33.04 -17.97
N LEU A 508 33.34 32.78 -17.95
CA LEU A 508 34.31 33.75 -17.44
C LEU A 508 34.63 34.80 -18.53
N PRO A 509 34.70 36.10 -18.21
CA PRO A 509 34.86 37.16 -19.23
C PRO A 509 36.14 37.08 -20.08
N ALA A 510 37.19 36.42 -19.59
CA ALA A 510 38.50 36.36 -20.24
C ALA A 510 39.22 35.01 -20.07
N GLY A 511 38.47 33.90 -20.02
CA GLY A 511 39.04 32.57 -19.78
C GLY A 511 38.12 31.42 -20.16
N PRO A 512 38.54 30.17 -19.93
CA PRO A 512 37.69 29.00 -20.12
C PRO A 512 36.41 29.07 -19.27
N GLN A 513 35.32 28.49 -19.77
CA GLN A 513 34.10 28.31 -18.98
C GLN A 513 34.40 27.54 -17.68
N LEU A 514 33.71 27.91 -16.61
CA LEU A 514 33.84 27.30 -15.29
C LEU A 514 32.66 26.35 -15.04
N ALA A 515 32.97 25.08 -14.76
CA ALA A 515 32.04 24.08 -14.28
C ALA A 515 32.19 23.90 -12.76
N ILE A 516 31.11 24.11 -12.00
CA ILE A 516 31.05 23.84 -10.56
C ILE A 516 30.12 22.66 -10.33
N GLU A 517 30.59 21.69 -9.56
CA GLU A 517 29.88 20.45 -9.24
C GLU A 517 29.68 20.34 -7.72
N TYR A 518 28.50 19.95 -7.27
CA TYR A 518 28.23 19.73 -5.84
C TYR A 518 28.07 18.24 -5.55
N ASP A 519 29.00 17.69 -4.77
CA ASP A 519 29.01 16.27 -4.44
C ASP A 519 28.43 16.05 -3.05
N GLY A 520 27.13 15.75 -2.99
CA GLY A 520 26.48 15.40 -1.74
C GLY A 520 27.01 14.06 -1.19
N ALA A 521 27.39 14.03 0.09
CA ALA A 521 28.11 12.89 0.69
C ALA A 521 27.34 11.57 0.60
N TYR A 522 26.02 11.62 0.79
CA TYR A 522 25.14 10.45 0.67
C TYR A 522 25.05 9.92 -0.77
N TRP A 523 25.02 10.80 -1.78
CA TRP A 523 24.81 10.43 -3.18
C TRP A 523 26.10 10.05 -3.92
N HIS A 524 27.24 10.54 -3.43
CA HIS A 524 28.56 10.35 -4.05
C HIS A 524 29.50 9.43 -3.26
N ALA A 525 29.04 8.84 -2.14
CA ALA A 525 29.84 7.98 -1.26
C ALA A 525 30.63 6.89 -2.00
N ASP A 526 29.98 6.21 -2.96
CA ASP A 526 30.56 5.10 -3.73
C ASP A 526 30.82 5.46 -5.21
N LYS A 527 30.92 6.76 -5.54
CA LYS A 527 31.03 7.25 -6.93
C LYS A 527 32.33 7.97 -7.24
N ALA A 528 33.35 7.88 -6.39
CA ALA A 528 34.62 8.59 -6.58
C ALA A 528 35.26 8.35 -7.96
N GLU A 529 35.24 7.11 -8.46
CA GLU A 529 35.74 6.78 -9.80
C GLU A 529 34.93 7.48 -10.91
N LEU A 530 33.59 7.46 -10.80
CA LEU A 530 32.70 8.11 -11.75
C LEU A 530 32.82 9.64 -11.72
N ASP A 531 32.96 10.23 -10.53
CA ASP A 531 33.17 11.66 -10.36
C ASP A 531 34.52 12.09 -10.93
N ALA A 532 35.55 11.25 -10.79
CA ALA A 532 36.87 11.50 -11.34
C ALA A 532 36.87 11.40 -12.87
N ASP A 533 36.19 10.40 -13.43
CA ASP A 533 36.01 10.26 -14.87
C ASP A 533 35.23 11.44 -15.46
N LYS A 534 34.13 11.85 -14.82
CA LYS A 534 33.37 13.05 -15.22
C LYS A 534 34.25 14.29 -15.22
N SER A 535 35.07 14.46 -14.19
CA SER A 535 35.96 15.61 -14.06
C SER A 535 37.04 15.62 -15.15
N ARG A 536 37.67 14.46 -15.44
CA ARG A 536 38.63 14.32 -16.53
C ARG A 536 38.01 14.57 -17.91
N ASP A 537 36.81 14.07 -18.15
CA ASP A 537 36.07 14.32 -19.39
C ASP A 537 35.79 15.83 -19.55
N LEU A 538 35.31 16.52 -18.51
CA LEU A 538 35.05 17.97 -18.55
C LEU A 538 36.34 18.79 -18.77
N LEU A 539 37.44 18.45 -18.09
CA LEU A 539 38.75 19.11 -18.29
C LEU A 539 39.23 18.96 -19.74
N ALA A 540 38.98 17.81 -20.37
CA ALA A 540 39.38 17.56 -21.76
C ALA A 540 38.69 18.47 -22.80
N THR A 541 37.62 19.20 -22.42
CA THR A 541 37.02 20.23 -23.30
C THR A 541 37.61 21.63 -23.07
N GLY A 542 38.60 21.75 -22.19
CA GLY A 542 39.19 23.03 -21.79
C GLY A 542 38.41 23.78 -20.72
N LEU A 543 37.43 23.16 -20.04
CA LEU A 543 36.73 23.77 -18.90
C LEU A 543 37.65 23.85 -17.68
N THR A 544 37.48 24.89 -16.86
CA THR A 544 37.96 24.85 -15.47
C THR A 544 36.91 24.16 -14.60
N VAL A 545 37.30 23.17 -13.80
CA VAL A 545 36.38 22.35 -13.01
C VAL A 545 36.64 22.52 -11.52
N VAL A 546 35.59 22.90 -10.78
CA VAL A 546 35.63 23.02 -9.31
C VAL A 546 34.60 22.09 -8.68
N ARG A 547 35.03 21.13 -7.87
CA ARG A 547 34.11 20.25 -7.12
C ARG A 547 33.96 20.70 -5.67
N LEU A 548 32.72 20.88 -5.24
CA LEU A 548 32.34 21.13 -3.85
C LEU A 548 32.03 19.77 -3.19
N ARG A 549 33.04 19.16 -2.56
CA ARG A 549 32.92 17.82 -1.98
C ARG A 549 32.41 17.88 -0.54
N GLU A 550 31.20 17.37 -0.31
CA GLU A 550 30.63 17.32 1.04
C GLU A 550 31.39 16.32 1.93
N ALA A 551 31.82 16.75 3.12
CA ALA A 551 32.43 15.83 4.08
C ALA A 551 31.45 14.69 4.44
N PRO A 552 31.90 13.42 4.51
CA PRO A 552 33.30 12.98 4.55
C PRO A 552 33.85 12.46 3.20
N LEU A 553 33.40 12.96 2.05
CA LEU A 553 33.90 12.48 0.76
C LEU A 553 35.43 12.69 0.62
N PRO A 554 36.18 11.68 0.18
CA PRO A 554 37.62 11.81 -0.05
C PRO A 554 37.89 12.68 -1.29
N THR A 555 39.12 13.20 -1.37
CA THR A 555 39.64 13.85 -2.59
C THR A 555 39.70 12.87 -3.76
N LEU A 556 39.50 13.35 -4.98
CA LEU A 556 39.61 12.55 -6.20
C LEU A 556 41.06 12.41 -6.70
N GLY A 557 42.01 13.16 -6.11
CA GLY A 557 43.44 13.03 -6.41
C GLY A 557 43.83 13.43 -7.84
N ILE A 558 43.02 14.27 -8.50
CA ILE A 558 43.28 14.75 -9.86
C ILE A 558 44.33 15.86 -9.81
N ASN A 559 45.46 15.65 -10.50
CA ASN A 559 46.55 16.62 -10.59
C ASN A 559 46.48 17.36 -11.93
N ASP A 560 45.66 18.41 -11.99
CA ASP A 560 45.49 19.28 -13.17
C ASP A 560 45.37 20.74 -12.70
N PRO A 561 46.07 21.71 -13.35
CA PRO A 561 46.05 23.12 -12.93
C PRO A 561 44.66 23.77 -13.06
N SER A 562 43.76 23.22 -13.88
CA SER A 562 42.39 23.70 -14.09
C SER A 562 41.37 22.92 -13.24
N TYR A 563 41.82 22.06 -12.32
CA TYR A 563 40.98 21.30 -11.39
C TYR A 563 41.17 21.75 -9.94
N HIS A 564 40.08 22.01 -9.23
CA HIS A 564 40.12 22.37 -7.81
C HIS A 564 39.01 21.69 -7.00
N GLU A 565 39.31 21.40 -5.73
CA GLU A 565 38.34 20.85 -4.78
C GLU A 565 38.16 21.78 -3.58
N ILE A 566 36.91 21.91 -3.13
CA ILE A 566 36.56 22.61 -1.89
C ILE A 566 35.71 21.68 -1.04
N THR A 567 36.18 21.37 0.16
CA THR A 567 35.38 20.62 1.14
C THR A 567 34.26 21.50 1.68
N VAL A 568 33.02 21.00 1.68
CA VAL A 568 31.82 21.66 2.22
C VAL A 568 31.14 20.77 3.27
N TYR A 569 30.30 21.36 4.14
CA TYR A 569 29.63 20.64 5.23
C TYR A 569 28.13 20.90 5.18
N SER A 570 27.30 19.84 5.18
CA SER A 570 25.83 19.97 5.10
C SER A 570 25.17 20.48 6.38
N LEU A 571 25.81 20.30 7.53
CA LEU A 571 25.28 20.73 8.83
C LEU A 571 25.53 22.22 9.13
N ALA A 572 26.36 22.90 8.33
CA ALA A 572 26.64 24.33 8.44
C ALA A 572 26.92 24.93 7.04
N PRO A 573 25.93 24.97 6.14
CA PRO A 573 26.13 25.43 4.78
C PRO A 573 26.35 26.95 4.74
N ASP A 574 27.46 27.41 4.14
CA ASP A 574 27.73 28.82 3.82
C ASP A 574 28.04 28.97 2.31
N PRO A 575 27.00 28.94 1.44
CA PRO A 575 27.17 29.05 0.00
C PRO A 575 27.82 30.37 -0.43
N THR A 576 27.56 31.46 0.31
CA THR A 576 28.16 32.77 0.08
C THR A 576 29.67 32.74 0.21
N ALA A 577 30.21 32.21 1.31
CA ALA A 577 31.65 32.08 1.48
C ALA A 577 32.27 31.11 0.48
N VAL A 578 31.60 29.99 0.19
CA VAL A 578 32.08 28.96 -0.75
C VAL A 578 32.21 29.54 -2.16
N ILE A 579 31.18 30.20 -2.70
CA ILE A 579 31.24 30.74 -4.07
C ILE A 579 32.20 31.94 -4.18
N LYS A 580 32.35 32.76 -3.13
CA LYS A 580 33.42 33.77 -3.07
C LYS A 580 34.81 33.11 -3.16
N LYS A 581 35.01 31.99 -2.47
CA LYS A 581 36.26 31.20 -2.55
C LYS A 581 36.47 30.65 -3.96
N VAL A 582 35.43 30.11 -4.60
CA VAL A 582 35.50 29.68 -6.02
C VAL A 582 35.98 30.82 -6.91
N LYS A 583 35.36 32.01 -6.82
CA LYS A 583 35.77 33.19 -7.61
C LYS A 583 37.23 33.57 -7.39
N SER A 584 37.71 33.52 -6.15
CA SER A 584 39.11 33.85 -5.82
C SER A 584 40.13 32.86 -6.41
N ILE A 585 39.71 31.62 -6.70
CA ILE A 585 40.55 30.59 -7.29
C ILE A 585 40.63 30.80 -8.81
N VAL A 586 39.49 31.08 -9.45
CA VAL A 586 39.36 31.06 -10.92
C VAL A 586 39.56 32.42 -11.61
N CYS A 587 39.48 33.54 -10.88
CA CYS A 587 39.62 34.89 -11.43
C CYS A 587 40.92 35.59 -10.99
N ARG A 588 42.04 34.85 -10.93
CA ARG A 588 43.36 35.41 -10.60
C ARG A 588 43.93 36.29 -11.70
#